data_AF-A0A1G9KN09-F1
#
_entry.id   AF-A0A1G9KN09-F1
#
_cell.length_a   1.000
_cell.length_b   1.000
_cell.length_c   1.000
_cell.angle_alpha   90.00
_cell.angle_beta   90.00
_cell.angle_gamma   90.00
#
_symmetry.space_group_name_H-M   'P 1'
#
loop_
_entity.id
_entity.type
_entity.pdbx_description
1 polymer ?
#
loop_
_entity_poly.entity_id
_entity_poly.type
_entity_poly.pdbx_seq_one_letter_code
_entity_poly.pdbx_strand_id
1 'polypeptide(L)'
;MTTPYAFTHWRILPLCWALLLLALLSGCASRDIATRDAPVAATGLSIERAMILANAQQALGTPYRFGGNTREGLDCSGLVEMAYRAAGIRVPRTADDQFRQLPQVDEARPGDLLFFGSGRKATHVGIYQGDRQMIHAPGRGREVVSVPLDIDYWQNRFLGAAGPAP
;
A
#
# COMPACT_ATOMS: atom_id res chain seq x y z
N MET A 1 24.11 -75.84 9.02
CA MET A 1 23.41 -75.14 10.11
C MET A 1 23.57 -73.64 9.91
N THR A 2 22.45 -72.92 10.01
CA THR A 2 22.26 -71.46 10.18
C THR A 2 22.80 -70.50 9.10
N THR A 3 21.87 -69.94 8.31
CA THR A 3 21.98 -68.60 7.71
C THR A 3 21.92 -67.52 8.82
N PRO A 4 22.32 -66.26 8.54
CA PRO A 4 21.24 -65.30 8.32
C PRO A 4 21.50 -64.21 7.27
N TYR A 5 20.34 -63.77 6.76
CA TYR A 5 20.01 -62.57 5.99
C TYR A 5 20.86 -61.32 6.27
N ALA A 6 21.40 -60.73 5.21
CA ALA A 6 21.87 -59.34 5.20
C ALA A 6 20.73 -58.43 4.71
N PHE A 7 20.23 -57.58 5.60
CA PHE A 7 19.23 -56.57 5.29
C PHE A 7 19.85 -55.40 4.51
N THR A 8 19.25 -55.06 3.38
CA THR A 8 19.52 -53.87 2.58
C THR A 8 18.81 -52.65 3.20
N HIS A 9 19.56 -51.76 3.84
CA HIS A 9 19.03 -50.55 4.50
C HIS A 9 19.51 -49.23 3.88
N TRP A 10 19.83 -49.19 2.59
CA TRP A 10 20.39 -47.98 1.95
C TRP A 10 19.58 -47.49 0.77
N ARG A 11 18.30 -47.08 0.93
CA ARG A 11 17.59 -46.37 -0.16
C ARG A 11 16.56 -45.31 0.26
N ILE A 12 16.42 -44.97 1.54
CA ILE A 12 15.33 -44.06 1.99
C ILE A 12 15.85 -42.70 2.51
N LEU A 13 17.15 -42.57 2.83
CA LEU A 13 17.70 -41.33 3.40
C LEU A 13 17.82 -40.10 2.46
N PRO A 14 18.06 -40.19 1.13
CA PRO A 14 18.33 -38.98 0.34
C PRO A 14 17.06 -38.17 0.01
N LEU A 15 15.88 -38.79 0.06
CA LEU A 15 14.62 -38.12 -0.28
C LEU A 15 14.14 -37.20 0.86
N CYS A 16 14.33 -37.61 2.12
CA CYS A 16 13.96 -36.80 3.28
C CYS A 16 14.84 -35.55 3.42
N TRP A 17 16.13 -35.63 3.07
CA TRP A 17 17.04 -34.48 3.08
C TRP A 17 16.74 -33.50 1.94
N ALA A 18 16.37 -33.99 0.76
CA ALA A 18 15.94 -33.14 -0.36
C ALA A 18 14.62 -32.40 -0.06
N LEU A 19 13.66 -33.06 0.61
CA LEU A 19 12.40 -32.44 1.03
C LEU A 19 12.58 -31.42 2.17
N LEU A 20 13.50 -31.67 3.11
CA LEU A 20 13.87 -30.70 4.16
C LEU A 20 14.55 -29.45 3.58
N LEU A 21 15.37 -29.59 2.53
CA LEU A 21 15.97 -28.46 1.82
C LEU A 21 14.94 -27.64 1.02
N LEU A 22 13.92 -28.29 0.44
CA LEU A 22 12.80 -27.62 -0.23
C LEU A 22 11.89 -26.87 0.77
N ALA A 23 11.71 -27.39 1.98
CA ALA A 23 10.92 -26.73 3.03
C ALA A 23 11.60 -25.47 3.62
N LEU A 24 12.93 -25.37 3.54
CA LEU A 24 13.68 -24.18 3.96
C LEU A 24 13.62 -23.02 2.96
N LEU A 25 13.09 -23.25 1.76
CA LEU A 25 12.79 -22.23 0.75
C LEU A 25 11.36 -21.70 0.84
N SER A 26 10.63 -22.02 1.93
CA SER A 26 9.37 -21.38 2.29
C SER A 26 9.65 -19.92 2.70
N GLY A 27 10.10 -19.11 1.75
CA GLY A 27 10.30 -17.69 1.93
C GLY A 27 9.01 -17.10 2.47
N CYS A 28 9.13 -16.32 3.54
CA CYS A 28 8.04 -15.52 4.04
C CYS A 28 7.52 -14.69 2.87
N ALA A 29 6.34 -15.04 2.34
CA ALA A 29 5.62 -14.17 1.42
C ALA A 29 5.17 -12.95 2.24
N SER A 30 6.09 -12.00 2.43
CA SER A 30 5.76 -10.70 2.97
C SER A 30 4.73 -10.12 2.01
N ARG A 31 3.56 -9.75 2.55
CA ARG A 31 2.53 -9.07 1.76
C ARG A 31 3.00 -7.65 1.49
N ASP A 32 3.87 -7.51 0.52
CA ASP A 32 4.29 -6.20 0.02
C ASP A 32 3.10 -5.51 -0.64
N ILE A 33 2.89 -4.24 -0.29
CA ILE A 33 1.99 -3.36 -1.04
C ILE A 33 2.46 -3.33 -2.50
N ALA A 34 1.61 -3.85 -3.40
CA ALA A 34 1.90 -3.92 -4.82
C ALA A 34 1.81 -2.53 -5.44
N THR A 35 2.95 -2.02 -5.91
CA THR A 35 3.08 -0.70 -6.51
C THR A 35 3.69 -0.81 -7.90
N ARG A 36 3.17 -0.02 -8.84
CA ARG A 36 3.74 0.15 -10.16
C ARG A 36 4.39 1.53 -10.24
N ASP A 37 5.69 1.53 -9.99
CA ASP A 37 6.55 2.71 -10.16
C ASP A 37 6.81 2.93 -11.64
N ALA A 38 5.88 3.60 -12.31
CA ALA A 38 6.26 4.37 -13.48
C ALA A 38 7.06 5.57 -12.95
N PRO A 39 8.34 5.76 -13.32
CA PRO A 39 9.00 7.02 -13.02
C PRO A 39 8.11 8.12 -13.58
N VAL A 40 7.73 9.08 -12.72
CA VAL A 40 6.85 10.22 -13.08
C VAL A 40 7.32 10.91 -14.36
N ALA A 41 8.62 10.82 -14.65
CA ALA A 41 9.27 11.37 -15.84
C ALA A 41 9.25 10.48 -17.12
N ALA A 42 9.11 9.15 -17.04
CA ALA A 42 9.29 8.27 -18.22
C ALA A 42 8.02 7.61 -18.77
N THR A 43 6.89 7.70 -18.06
CA THR A 43 5.58 7.34 -18.61
C THR A 43 4.64 8.49 -18.27
N GLY A 44 4.21 9.28 -19.27
CA GLY A 44 3.44 10.50 -19.05
C GLY A 44 2.24 10.22 -18.16
N LEU A 45 2.27 10.75 -16.93
CA LEU A 45 1.08 10.77 -16.08
C LEU A 45 -0.02 11.53 -16.81
N SER A 46 -1.27 11.11 -16.60
CA SER A 46 -2.41 11.94 -16.97
C SER A 46 -2.31 13.30 -16.26
N ILE A 47 -2.88 14.34 -16.87
CA ILE A 47 -2.88 15.70 -16.31
C ILE A 47 -3.55 15.69 -14.93
N GLU A 48 -4.58 14.85 -14.77
CA GLU A 48 -5.29 14.60 -13.52
C GLU A 48 -4.36 14.05 -12.43
N ARG A 49 -3.59 13.00 -12.72
CA ARG A 49 -2.62 12.43 -11.77
C ARG A 49 -1.53 13.43 -11.41
N ALA A 50 -1.04 14.19 -12.38
CA ALA A 50 -0.07 15.25 -12.12
C ALA A 50 -0.65 16.33 -11.19
N MET A 51 -1.89 16.76 -11.39
CA MET A 51 -2.57 17.72 -10.52
C MET A 51 -2.81 17.17 -9.11
N ILE A 52 -3.23 15.91 -8.97
CA ILE A 52 -3.42 15.25 -7.67
C ILE A 52 -2.11 15.26 -6.89
N LEU A 53 -1.02 14.80 -7.51
CA LEU A 53 0.29 14.72 -6.89
C LEU A 53 0.83 16.11 -6.52
N ALA A 54 0.73 17.08 -7.43
CA ALA A 54 1.18 18.44 -7.16
C ALA A 54 0.43 19.08 -5.98
N ASN A 55 -0.88 18.87 -5.88
CA ASN A 55 -1.68 19.40 -4.76
C ASN A 55 -1.41 18.65 -3.46
N ALA A 56 -1.17 17.34 -3.50
CA ALA A 56 -0.77 16.57 -2.34
C ALA A 56 0.61 17.02 -1.81
N GLN A 57 1.58 17.24 -2.71
CA GLN A 57 2.91 17.74 -2.37
C GLN A 57 2.87 19.15 -1.78
N GLN A 58 2.03 20.04 -2.33
CA GLN A 58 1.84 21.39 -1.79
C GLN A 58 1.17 21.40 -0.40
N ALA A 59 0.55 20.30 0.03
CA ALA A 59 -0.05 20.17 1.35
C ALA A 59 0.94 19.70 2.42
N LEU A 60 2.17 19.30 2.05
CA LEU A 60 3.21 18.92 3.02
C LEU A 60 3.41 20.04 4.05
N GLY A 61 3.44 19.68 5.32
CA GLY A 61 3.53 20.64 6.43
C GLY A 61 2.18 21.23 6.89
N THR A 62 1.06 20.96 6.19
CA THR A 62 -0.26 21.39 6.68
C THR A 62 -0.61 20.64 7.98
N PRO A 63 -1.03 21.32 9.07
CA PRO A 63 -1.41 20.66 10.32
C PRO A 63 -2.58 19.70 10.16
N TYR A 64 -2.53 18.59 10.89
CA TYR A 64 -3.66 17.68 10.96
C TYR A 64 -4.83 18.32 11.72
N ARG A 65 -6.02 18.26 11.12
CA ARG A 65 -7.28 18.64 11.76
C ARG A 65 -8.35 17.61 11.43
N PHE A 66 -8.92 16.95 12.45
CA PHE A 66 -10.03 16.03 12.27
C PHE A 66 -11.22 16.74 11.62
N GLY A 67 -11.76 16.20 10.53
CA GLY A 67 -12.81 16.84 9.74
C GLY A 67 -12.30 17.92 8.78
N GLY A 68 -11.01 18.26 8.79
CA GLY A 68 -10.40 19.28 7.94
C GLY A 68 -10.20 18.82 6.50
N ASN A 69 -10.45 19.73 5.55
CA ASN A 69 -10.33 19.51 4.10
C ASN A 69 -9.83 20.76 3.35
N THR A 70 -9.10 21.64 4.05
CA THR A 70 -8.52 22.88 3.52
C THR A 70 -7.06 23.03 3.94
N ARG A 71 -6.34 24.00 3.36
CA ARG A 71 -4.90 24.20 3.64
C ARG A 71 -4.59 24.67 5.07
N GLU A 72 -5.59 25.15 5.79
CA GLU A 72 -5.49 25.52 7.21
C GLU A 72 -5.58 24.30 8.14
N GLY A 73 -5.99 23.14 7.63
CA GLY A 73 -5.95 21.88 8.35
C GLY A 73 -6.64 20.73 7.62
N LEU A 74 -5.97 19.57 7.60
CA LEU A 74 -6.40 18.39 6.84
C LEU A 74 -6.53 17.15 7.73
N ASP A 75 -7.54 16.32 7.50
CA ASP A 75 -7.47 14.89 7.87
C ASP A 75 -7.06 14.04 6.67
N CYS A 76 -6.87 12.74 6.89
CA CYS A 76 -6.36 11.83 5.85
C CYS A 76 -7.24 11.82 4.60
N SER A 77 -8.55 11.70 4.79
CA SER A 77 -9.52 11.72 3.70
C SER A 77 -9.79 13.12 3.13
N GLY A 78 -9.60 14.17 3.92
CA GLY A 78 -9.71 15.57 3.48
C GLY A 78 -8.53 16.02 2.63
N LEU A 79 -7.32 15.50 2.89
CA LEU A 79 -6.17 15.64 1.99
C LEU A 79 -6.50 15.03 0.61
N VAL A 80 -7.06 13.82 0.61
CA VAL A 80 -7.50 13.13 -0.61
C VAL A 80 -8.56 13.95 -1.36
N GLU A 81 -9.62 14.38 -0.67
CA GLU A 81 -10.67 15.20 -1.27
C GLU A 81 -10.12 16.49 -1.88
N MET A 82 -9.22 17.19 -1.17
CA MET A 82 -8.59 18.42 -1.65
C MET A 82 -7.76 18.17 -2.93
N ALA A 83 -6.91 17.13 -2.93
CA ALA A 83 -6.04 16.82 -4.06
C ALA A 83 -6.83 16.37 -5.29
N TYR A 84 -7.84 15.51 -5.11
CA TYR A 84 -8.69 15.02 -6.20
C TYR A 84 -9.63 16.11 -6.75
N ARG A 85 -10.15 16.99 -5.88
CA ARG A 85 -10.97 18.12 -6.31
C ARG A 85 -10.20 19.08 -7.21
N ALA A 86 -8.90 19.27 -6.96
CA ALA A 86 -8.05 20.08 -7.83
C ALA A 86 -7.92 19.51 -9.25
N ALA A 87 -8.10 18.19 -9.40
CA ALA A 87 -8.17 17.51 -10.69
C ALA A 87 -9.60 17.35 -11.25
N GLY A 88 -10.59 17.99 -10.64
CA GLY A 88 -11.99 17.90 -11.08
C GLY A 88 -12.69 16.57 -10.73
N ILE A 89 -12.04 15.70 -9.94
CA ILE A 89 -12.58 14.39 -9.58
C ILE A 89 -13.20 14.47 -8.18
N ARG A 90 -14.43 13.99 -8.03
CA ARG A 90 -15.11 13.90 -6.73
C ARG A 90 -14.86 12.54 -6.12
N VAL A 91 -14.57 12.53 -4.83
CA VAL A 91 -14.37 11.33 -4.02
C VAL A 91 -15.21 11.44 -2.75
N PRO A 92 -15.64 10.32 -2.14
CA PRO A 92 -16.36 10.35 -0.87
C PRO A 92 -15.55 11.03 0.24
N ARG A 93 -16.23 11.58 1.27
CA ARG A 93 -15.58 12.36 2.33
C ARG A 93 -14.74 11.52 3.29
N THR A 94 -15.13 10.27 3.56
CA THR A 94 -14.47 9.43 4.58
C THR A 94 -13.58 8.38 3.95
N ALA A 95 -12.51 7.98 4.64
CA ALA A 95 -11.60 6.94 4.16
C ALA A 95 -12.31 5.60 3.91
N ASP A 96 -13.30 5.25 4.74
CA ASP A 96 -14.07 4.00 4.58
C ASP A 96 -15.00 4.06 3.37
N ASP A 97 -15.66 5.19 3.12
CA ASP A 97 -16.49 5.36 1.92
C ASP A 97 -15.64 5.37 0.65
N GLN A 98 -14.48 6.04 0.68
CA GLN A 98 -13.51 6.01 -0.41
C GLN A 98 -13.08 4.57 -0.72
N PHE A 99 -12.73 3.79 0.30
CA PHE A 99 -12.32 2.40 0.13
C PHE A 99 -13.44 1.54 -0.47
N ARG A 100 -14.68 1.73 -0.04
CA ARG A 100 -15.82 0.88 -0.48
C ARG A 100 -16.37 1.26 -1.85
N GLN A 101 -16.27 2.52 -2.25
CA GLN A 101 -17.00 3.06 -3.42
C GLN A 101 -16.08 3.34 -4.61
N LEU A 102 -14.78 3.55 -4.40
CA LEU A 102 -13.86 3.86 -5.49
C LEU A 102 -13.38 2.59 -6.21
N PRO A 103 -13.04 2.69 -7.52
CA PRO A 103 -12.56 1.56 -8.30
C PRO A 103 -11.26 0.99 -7.71
N GLN A 104 -11.30 -0.27 -7.27
CA GLN A 104 -10.12 -0.93 -6.71
C GLN A 104 -9.11 -1.26 -7.80
N VAL A 105 -7.84 -1.23 -7.42
CA VAL A 105 -6.71 -1.63 -8.28
C VAL A 105 -5.82 -2.61 -7.52
N ASP A 106 -5.28 -3.59 -8.25
CA ASP A 106 -4.36 -4.57 -7.66
C ASP A 106 -2.95 -3.98 -7.46
N GLU A 107 -2.54 -3.07 -8.35
CA GLU A 107 -1.25 -2.38 -8.31
C GLU A 107 -1.46 -0.87 -8.28
N ALA A 108 -0.96 -0.21 -7.23
CA ALA A 108 -1.09 1.23 -7.10
C ALA A 108 -0.08 1.97 -7.99
N ARG A 109 -0.56 2.98 -8.73
CA ARG A 109 0.22 3.91 -9.53
C ARG A 109 0.26 5.30 -8.88
N PRO A 110 1.26 6.15 -9.16
CA PRO A 110 1.31 7.50 -8.61
C PRO A 110 -0.03 8.26 -8.83
N GLY A 111 -0.58 8.78 -7.74
CA GLY A 111 -1.90 9.40 -7.67
C GLY A 111 -3.01 8.50 -7.09
N ASP A 112 -2.82 7.18 -7.07
CA ASP A 112 -3.79 6.24 -6.49
C ASP A 112 -3.84 6.33 -4.96
N LEU A 113 -4.90 5.80 -4.39
CA LEU A 113 -5.16 5.80 -2.95
C LEU A 113 -4.73 4.49 -2.32
N LEU A 114 -4.08 4.57 -1.17
CA LEU A 114 -3.71 3.42 -0.34
C LEU A 114 -4.54 3.44 0.94
N PHE A 115 -5.25 2.35 1.22
CA PHE A 115 -6.15 2.25 2.37
C PHE A 115 -5.57 1.37 3.46
N PHE A 116 -5.70 1.85 4.70
CA PHE A 116 -5.19 1.16 5.88
C PHE A 116 -6.26 1.07 6.97
N GLY A 117 -6.25 -0.04 7.70
CA GLY A 117 -7.20 -0.26 8.79
C GLY A 117 -7.13 -1.68 9.33
N SER A 118 -8.29 -2.22 9.70
CA SER A 118 -8.41 -3.57 10.26
C SER A 118 -9.73 -4.21 9.84
N GLY A 119 -9.71 -5.52 9.62
CA GLY A 119 -10.85 -6.28 9.11
C GLY A 119 -11.26 -5.78 7.72
N ARG A 120 -12.47 -5.22 7.63
CA ARG A 120 -13.05 -4.70 6.38
C ARG A 120 -13.25 -3.18 6.39
N LYS A 121 -12.71 -2.48 7.37
CA LYS A 121 -12.96 -1.05 7.59
C LYS A 121 -11.68 -0.25 7.40
N ALA A 122 -11.68 0.66 6.45
CA ALA A 122 -10.58 1.61 6.30
C ALA A 122 -10.70 2.71 7.34
N THR A 123 -9.63 2.94 8.09
CA THR A 123 -9.54 3.99 9.10
C THR A 123 -8.57 5.10 8.71
N HIS A 124 -7.75 4.85 7.69
CA HIS A 124 -6.74 5.77 7.21
C HIS A 124 -6.56 5.61 5.69
N VAL A 125 -6.18 6.70 5.03
CA VAL A 125 -5.89 6.74 3.59
C VAL A 125 -4.67 7.62 3.33
N GLY A 126 -3.89 7.27 2.32
CA GLY A 126 -2.80 8.09 1.78
C GLY A 126 -2.82 8.11 0.25
N ILE A 127 -2.14 9.08 -0.35
CA ILE A 127 -1.97 9.19 -1.79
C ILE A 127 -0.61 8.61 -2.14
N TYR A 128 -0.57 7.59 -3.00
CA TYR A 128 0.67 7.00 -3.48
C TYR A 128 1.40 8.01 -4.37
N GLN A 129 2.66 8.31 -4.06
CA GLN A 129 3.45 9.30 -4.84
C GLN A 129 4.47 8.65 -5.78
N GLY A 130 4.58 7.32 -5.77
CA GLY A 130 5.69 6.60 -6.40
C GLY A 130 6.84 6.33 -5.42
N ASP A 131 7.83 5.57 -5.89
CA ASP A 131 9.05 5.23 -5.16
C ASP A 131 8.77 4.61 -3.79
N ARG A 132 7.75 3.74 -3.72
CA ARG A 132 7.26 3.11 -2.49
C ARG A 132 6.97 4.10 -1.37
N GLN A 133 6.49 5.30 -1.69
CA GLN A 133 6.13 6.33 -0.73
C GLN A 133 4.69 6.80 -0.90
N MET A 134 4.12 7.32 0.19
CA MET A 134 2.82 7.98 0.17
C MET A 134 2.84 9.30 0.91
N ILE A 135 1.98 10.23 0.48
CA ILE A 135 1.66 11.45 1.21
C ILE A 135 0.38 11.22 2.00
N HIS A 136 0.39 11.53 3.30
CA HIS A 136 -0.79 11.36 4.16
C HIS A 136 -0.83 12.40 5.28
N ALA A 137 -2.03 12.64 5.83
CA ALA A 137 -2.24 13.41 7.05
C ALA A 137 -2.35 12.45 8.25
N PRO A 138 -1.29 12.25 9.06
CA PRO A 138 -1.14 11.07 9.90
C PRO A 138 -1.99 11.05 11.17
N GLY A 139 -2.45 12.19 11.68
CA GLY A 139 -3.25 12.28 12.90
C GLY A 139 -2.88 13.48 13.77
N ARG A 140 -3.61 13.66 14.89
CA ARG A 140 -3.50 14.81 15.80
C ARG A 140 -2.05 15.09 16.23
N GLY A 141 -1.69 16.37 16.27
CA GLY A 141 -0.37 16.85 16.72
C GLY A 141 0.75 16.66 15.69
N ARG A 142 0.40 16.34 14.45
CA ARG A 142 1.33 16.12 13.34
C ARG A 142 0.85 16.86 12.10
N GLU A 143 1.70 16.91 11.10
CA GLU A 143 1.46 17.56 9.82
C GLU A 143 1.42 16.54 8.69
N VAL A 144 0.86 16.94 7.54
CA VAL A 144 0.94 16.15 6.31
C VAL A 144 2.41 15.90 5.95
N VAL A 145 2.73 14.64 5.70
CA VAL A 145 4.11 14.17 5.53
C VAL A 145 4.16 13.08 4.46
N SER A 146 5.32 12.90 3.84
CA SER A 146 5.61 11.75 3.00
C SER A 146 6.34 10.67 3.79
N VAL A 147 5.92 9.42 3.64
CA VAL A 147 6.49 8.27 4.37
C VAL A 147 6.73 7.09 3.44
N PRO A 148 7.77 6.28 3.70
CA PRO A 148 7.98 5.04 2.97
C PRO A 148 6.96 3.98 3.38
N LEU A 149 6.60 3.11 2.44
CA LEU A 149 5.62 2.05 2.62
C LEU A 149 6.24 0.77 3.16
N ASP A 150 7.55 0.57 3.02
CA ASP A 150 8.28 -0.64 3.38
C ASP A 150 8.41 -0.91 4.88
N ILE A 151 7.86 -0.05 5.73
CA ILE A 151 7.80 -0.28 7.17
C ILE A 151 6.62 -1.19 7.57
N ASP A 152 6.87 -2.10 8.51
CA ASP A 152 5.91 -3.10 9.01
C ASP A 152 4.55 -2.52 9.40
N TYR A 153 4.53 -1.28 9.91
CA TYR A 153 3.29 -0.63 10.31
C TYR A 153 2.26 -0.55 9.18
N TRP A 154 2.71 -0.18 7.97
CA TRP A 154 1.85 -0.02 6.79
C TRP A 154 1.50 -1.36 6.16
N GLN A 155 2.49 -2.25 6.04
CA GLN A 155 2.29 -3.59 5.48
C GLN A 155 1.24 -4.38 6.27
N ASN A 156 1.30 -4.34 7.60
CA ASN A 156 0.37 -5.08 8.46
C ASN A 156 -1.06 -4.51 8.51
N ARG A 157 -1.27 -3.28 8.02
CA ARG A 157 -2.58 -2.59 8.06
C ARG A 157 -3.17 -2.38 6.68
N PHE A 158 -2.47 -2.74 5.62
CA PHE A 158 -2.91 -2.51 4.26
C PHE A 158 -4.19 -3.30 3.96
N LEU A 159 -5.19 -2.61 3.43
CA LEU A 159 -6.48 -3.20 3.05
C LEU A 159 -6.65 -3.31 1.55
N GLY A 160 -6.04 -2.41 0.77
CA GLY A 160 -6.17 -2.35 -0.67
C GLY A 160 -5.88 -0.96 -1.22
N ALA A 161 -5.98 -0.83 -2.54
CA ALA A 161 -5.76 0.41 -3.26
C ALA A 161 -6.92 0.74 -4.20
N ALA A 162 -7.12 2.03 -4.50
CA ALA A 162 -8.10 2.49 -5.49
C ALA A 162 -7.51 3.51 -6.45
N GLY A 163 -7.88 3.43 -7.73
CA GLY A 163 -7.41 4.30 -8.80
C GLY A 163 -8.55 4.98 -9.55
N PRO A 164 -9.18 6.02 -8.98
CA PRO A 164 -10.27 6.73 -9.64
C PRO A 164 -9.82 7.73 -10.73
N ALA A 165 -8.53 8.07 -10.78
CA ALA A 165 -7.97 8.90 -11.85
C ALA A 165 -7.52 8.04 -13.05
N PRO A 166 -7.69 8.54 -14.30
CA PRO A 166 -7.25 7.84 -15.51
C PRO A 166 -5.72 7.62 -15.56
#